data_AF-A0A359GVF4-F1
#
_entry.id   AF-A0A359GVF4-F1
#
_cell.length_a   1.000
_cell.length_b   1.000
_cell.length_c   1.000
_cell.angle_alpha   90.00
_cell.angle_beta   90.00
_cell.angle_gamma   90.00
#
_symmetry.space_group_name_H-M   'P 1'
#
loop_
_entity.id
_entity.type
_entity.pdbx_description
1 polymer ?
#
loop_
_entity_poly.entity_id
_entity_poly.type
_entity_poly.pdbx_seq_one_letter_code
_entity_poly.pdbx_strand_id
1 'polypeptide(L)' 'MNNTGIFLLIGGWISLTSWGIFQGVIESDSPVLTISLAAVWLGILILLIRALIQRREESKTDPYKDLEK' A
#
# COMPACT_ATOMS: atom_id res chain seq x y z
N MET A 1 7.82 16.59 -8.18
CA MET A 1 7.91 15.14 -7.92
C MET A 1 6.63 14.50 -8.45
N ASN A 2 6.72 13.68 -9.50
CA ASN A 2 5.53 13.10 -10.13
C ASN A 2 4.90 12.08 -9.16
N ASN A 3 3.72 12.40 -8.64
CA ASN A 3 2.97 11.56 -7.70
C ASN A 3 2.40 10.28 -8.35
N THR A 4 2.70 10.04 -9.63
CA THR A 4 2.25 8.90 -10.42
C THR A 4 2.60 7.56 -9.78
N GLY A 5 3.80 7.44 -9.18
CA GLY A 5 4.20 6.21 -8.47
C GLY A 5 3.36 5.93 -7.22
N ILE A 6 2.94 6.98 -6.50
CA ILE A 6 2.05 6.86 -5.34
C ILE A 6 0.63 6.50 -5.79
N PHE A 7 0.17 7.10 -6.89
CA PHE A 7 -1.13 6.79 -7.48
C PHE A 7 -1.24 5.33 -7.96
N LEU A 8 -0.20 4.81 -8.63
CA LEU A 8 -0.12 3.40 -9.04
C LEU A 8 -0.10 2.46 -7.82
N LEU A 9 0.63 2.81 -6.77
CA LEU A 9 0.67 2.03 -5.53
C LEU A 9 -0.67 1.98 -4.83
N ILE A 10 -1.34 3.13 -4.66
CA ILE A 10 -2.65 3.20 -4.02
C ILE A 10 -3.70 2.49 -4.89
N GLY A 11 -3.70 2.71 -6.20
CA GLY A 11 -4.64 2.09 -7.13
C GLY A 11 -4.47 0.56 -7.20
N GLY A 12 -3.23 0.08 -7.24
CA GLY A 12 -2.93 -1.36 -7.20
C GLY A 12 -3.33 -1.99 -5.86
N TRP A 13 -3.07 -1.30 -4.75
CA TRP A 13 -3.49 -1.74 -3.43
C TRP A 13 -5.01 -1.86 -3.30
N ILE A 14 -5.76 -0.85 -3.74
CA ILE A 14 -7.23 -0.87 -3.71
C ILE A 14 -7.77 -2.00 -4.58
N SER A 15 -7.24 -2.18 -5.79
CA SER A 15 -7.69 -3.23 -6.71
C SER A 15 -7.47 -4.64 -6.14
N LEU A 16 -6.30 -4.90 -5.54
CA LEU A 16 -6.00 -6.16 -4.88
C LEU A 16 -6.87 -6.38 -3.64
N THR A 17 -7.17 -5.32 -2.89
CA THR A 17 -8.03 -5.40 -1.70
C THR A 17 -9.47 -5.72 -2.09
N SER A 18 -10.00 -5.08 -3.13
CA SER A 18 -11.33 -5.39 -3.66
C SER A 18 -11.41 -6.83 -4.18
N TRP A 19 -10.40 -7.30 -4.91
CA TRP A 19 -10.34 -8.68 -5.39
C TRP A 19 -10.23 -9.69 -4.23
N GLY A 20 -9.38 -9.42 -3.25
CA GLY A 20 -9.18 -10.28 -2.08
C GLY A 20 -10.42 -10.37 -1.18
N ILE A 21 -11.19 -9.29 -1.03
CA ILE A 21 -12.48 -9.32 -0.35
C ILE A 21 -13.50 -10.12 -1.16
N PHE A 22 -13.56 -9.92 -2.48
CA PHE A 22 -14.51 -10.65 -3.33
C PHE A 22 -14.27 -12.16 -3.27
N GLN A 23 -13.01 -12.60 -3.39
CA GLN A 23 -12.62 -14.01 -3.26
C GLN A 23 -12.76 -14.54 -1.82
N GLY A 24 -12.29 -13.78 -0.83
CA GLY A 24 -12.23 -14.22 0.57
C GLY A 24 -13.55 -14.16 1.33
N VAL A 25 -14.54 -13.40 0.86
CA VAL A 25 -15.88 -13.31 1.48
C VAL A 25 -16.90 -14.17 0.75
N ILE A 26 -16.78 -14.34 -0.57
CA ILE A 26 -17.76 -15.08 -1.37
C ILE A 26 -17.40 -16.57 -1.47
N GLU A 27 -16.11 -16.93 -1.44
CA GLU A 27 -15.65 -18.31 -1.71
C GLU A 27 -15.19 -19.07 -0.45
N SER A 28 -15.05 -18.40 0.71
CA SER A 28 -14.39 -18.99 1.89
C SER A 28 -15.38 -19.52 2.93
N ASP A 29 -15.48 -20.84 3.04
CA ASP A 29 -16.24 -21.56 4.09
C ASP A 29 -15.60 -21.47 5.49
N SER A 30 -14.33 -21.05 5.59
CA SER A 30 -13.59 -21.00 6.87
C SER A 30 -13.27 -19.57 7.32
N PRO A 31 -13.90 -19.07 8.40
CA PRO A 31 -13.69 -17.71 8.89
C PRO A 31 -12.27 -17.44 9.39
N VAL A 32 -11.54 -18.49 9.77
CA VAL A 32 -10.15 -18.38 10.26
C VAL A 32 -9.20 -17.94 9.14
N LEU A 33 -9.40 -18.46 7.93
CA LEU A 33 -8.58 -18.08 6.77
C LEU A 33 -8.80 -16.61 6.41
N THR A 34 -10.06 -16.16 6.41
CA THR A 34 -10.42 -14.75 6.14
C THR A 34 -9.75 -13.80 7.13
N ILE A 35 -9.76 -14.13 8.43
CA ILE A 35 -9.12 -13.31 9.48
C ILE A 35 -7.59 -13.30 9.32
N SER A 36 -6.98 -14.45 9.04
CA SER A 36 -5.53 -14.53 8.84
C SER A 36 -5.07 -13.72 7.63
N LEU A 37 -5.84 -13.78 6.52
CA LEU A 37 -5.57 -13.05 5.31
C LEU A 37 -5.72 -11.54 5.55
N ALA A 38 -6.78 -11.12 6.25
CA ALA A 38 -7.00 -9.73 6.64
C ALA A 38 -5.85 -9.18 7.51
N ALA A 39 -5.33 -9.97 8.45
CA ALA A 39 -4.21 -9.58 9.30
C ALA A 39 -2.91 -9.36 8.50
N VAL A 40 -2.60 -10.26 7.56
CA VAL A 40 -1.46 -10.10 6.63
C VAL A 40 -1.66 -8.86 5.75
N TRP A 41 -2.89 -8.64 5.26
CA TRP A 41 -3.24 -7.50 4.44
C TRP A 41 -3.08 -6.17 5.17
N LEU A 42 -3.50 -6.10 6.44
CA LEU A 42 -3.26 -4.95 7.31
C LEU A 42 -1.77 -4.72 7.57
N GLY A 43 -0.98 -5.79 7.74
CA GLY A 43 0.47 -5.68 7.90
C GLY A 43 1.13 -5.00 6.70
N ILE A 44 0.75 -5.41 5.48
CA ILE A 44 1.29 -4.82 4.24
C ILE A 44 0.83 -3.36 4.09
N LEU A 45 -0.43 -3.04 4.45
CA LEU A 45 -0.93 -1.65 4.46
C LEU A 45 -0.07 -0.75 5.36
N ILE A 46 0.25 -1.20 6.57
CA ILE A 46 1.06 -0.43 7.53
C ILE A 46 2.47 -0.17 6.97
N LEU A 47 3.10 -1.19 6.38
CA LEU A 47 4.41 -1.06 5.74
C LEU A 47 4.37 -0.07 4.57
N LEU A 48 3.32 -0.12 3.76
CA LEU A 48 3.11 0.81 2.65
C LEU A 48 2.96 2.26 3.13
N ILE A 49 2.14 2.49 4.16
CA ILE A 49 1.97 3.83 4.74
C ILE A 49 3.31 4.33 5.29
N ARG A 50 4.07 3.50 6.00
CA ARG A 50 5.40 3.87 6.51
C ARG A 50 6.35 4.25 5.38
N ALA A 51 6.42 3.44 4.33
CA ALA A 51 7.28 3.73 3.18
C ALA A 51 6.87 5.04 2.49
N LEU A 52 5.58 5.34 2.39
CA LEU A 52 5.09 6.60 1.82
C LEU A 52 5.43 7.82 2.68
N ILE A 53 5.30 7.71 4.01
CA ILE A 53 5.66 8.77 4.95
C ILE A 53 7.17 9.03 4.86
N GLN A 54 7.98 7.97 4.95
CA GLN A 54 9.43 8.05 4.87
C GLN A 54 9.88 8.72 3.56
N ARG A 55 9.31 8.30 2.41
CA ARG A 55 9.62 8.92 1.12
C ARG A 55 9.22 10.40 1.05
N ARG A 56 8.14 10.81 1.73
CA ARG A 56 7.75 12.23 1.80
C ARG A 56 8.70 13.04 2.68
N GLU A 57 9.23 12.45 3.75
CA GLU A 57 10.22 13.10 4.60
C GLU A 57 11.55 13.25 3.88
N GLU A 58 12.07 12.17 3.28
CA GLU A 58 13.31 12.16 2.50
C GLU A 58 13.25 13.15 1.32
N SER A 59 12.10 13.29 0.64
CA SER A 59 11.91 14.28 -0.43
C SER A 59 11.97 15.76 0.03
N LYS A 60 11.77 16.01 1.32
CA LYS A 60 11.83 17.37 1.90
C LYS A 60 13.22 17.71 2.41
N THR A 61 13.97 16.73 2.90
CA THR A 61 15.32 16.90 3.44
C THR A 61 16.42 16.66 2.43
N ASP A 62 16.09 16.32 1.18
CA ASP A 62 17.06 16.10 0.12
C ASP A 62 17.86 17.39 -0.21
N PRO A 63 19.16 17.46 0.15
CA PRO A 63 20.00 18.63 -0.08
C PRO A 63 20.47 18.74 -1.55
N TYR A 64 20.22 17.73 -2.39
CA TYR A 64 20.61 17.72 -3.81
C TYR A 64 19.47 18.14 -4.74
N LYS A 65 18.28 18.39 -4.20
CA LYS A 65 17.07 18.75 -4.96
C LYS A 65 17.22 20.02 -5.80
N ASP A 66 18.09 20.94 -5.37
CA ASP A 66 18.35 22.21 -6.06
C ASP A 66 19.49 22.12 -7.10
N LEU A 67 20.19 20.99 -7.17
CA LEU A 67 21.34 20.75 -8.06
C LEU A 67 20.96 20.04 -9.37
N GLU A 68 19.75 19.46 -9.48
CA GLU A 68 19.22 18.82 -10.69
C GLU A 68 18.65 19.81 -11.74
N LYS A 69 19.23 21.01 -11.87
CA LYS A 69 18.87 21.98 -12.92
C LYS A 69 19.71 21.83 -14.18
#